data_AF-A0A8T5M6J8-F1
#
_entry.id   AF-A0A8T5M6J8-F1
#
_cell.length_a   1.000
_cell.length_b   1.000
_cell.length_c   1.000
_cell.angle_alpha   90.00
_cell.angle_beta   90.00
_cell.angle_gamma   90.00
#
_symmetry.space_group_name_H-M   'P 1'
#
loop_
_entity.id
_entity.type
_entity.pdbx_description
1 polymer ?
#
loop_
_entity_poly.entity_id
_entity_poly.type
_entity_poly.pdbx_seq_one_letter_code
_entity_poly.pdbx_strand_id
1 'polypeptide(L)'
;MQLTALLHLGTQANYCYSGSRTTPERTLFESEFNFSVNGFREDIEDKEGSLSKIANAAHKERLEKPFDLNVLRISSDDYLKRSIPGQAEFILAKGGEFYDGINLFFMGWIDYEWINLSSTFLYSTIHHEIKHLKTDQILSEHPEFKERWLALSRDEYGNNLHTSFIKNYVLPKLWFFEKMATPDFFESAENEKLGFISNRARVWWYEDVAELCGNAESRYYEEDFARWIYEDKNEKIIAKVQLAQEYRLIPAEFSEYIEVQKDHEESEKGTKESIDSFLKRSEEFLEKNPLTVYEITLREERGEIFEKSRNFYKAIAEYKQGLLAEFKDYRNYLEIIENLTDCYKQLGDRYKTSLYEKAQKEYAARFKANDITVIIKGVNDFLLMNGEKL
;
A
#
# COMPACT_ATOMS: atom_id res chain seq x y z
N MET A 1 -24.44 -20.43 33.06
CA MET A 1 -24.92 -20.93 31.75
C MET A 1 -25.81 -19.92 31.04
N GLN A 2 -26.89 -19.42 31.64
CA GLN A 2 -27.83 -18.48 30.98
C GLN A 2 -27.22 -17.09 30.69
N LEU A 3 -26.42 -16.51 31.61
CA LEU A 3 -25.79 -15.20 31.40
C LEU A 3 -24.75 -15.22 30.27
N THR A 4 -23.95 -16.28 30.18
CA THR A 4 -22.94 -16.48 29.13
C THR A 4 -23.58 -16.61 27.75
N ALA A 5 -24.68 -17.37 27.63
CA ALA A 5 -25.43 -17.49 26.39
C ALA A 5 -26.07 -16.16 25.96
N LEU A 6 -26.60 -15.37 26.91
CA LEU A 6 -27.15 -14.03 26.63
C LEU A 6 -26.06 -13.04 26.21
N LEU A 7 -24.89 -13.07 26.83
CA LEU A 7 -23.74 -12.25 26.43
C LEU A 7 -23.23 -12.64 25.03
N HIS A 8 -23.19 -13.93 24.69
CA HIS A 8 -22.80 -14.38 23.35
C HIS A 8 -23.82 -14.00 22.28
N LEU A 9 -25.12 -14.16 22.55
CA LEU A 9 -26.16 -13.73 21.62
C LEU A 9 -26.17 -12.21 21.44
N GLY A 10 -25.94 -11.45 22.51
CA GLY A 10 -25.81 -10.00 22.45
C GLY A 10 -24.58 -9.54 21.64
N THR A 11 -23.43 -10.17 21.82
CA THR A 11 -22.22 -9.86 21.03
C THR A 11 -22.37 -10.25 19.56
N GLN A 12 -23.00 -11.39 19.25
CA GLN A 12 -23.27 -11.76 17.84
C GLN A 12 -24.30 -10.85 17.19
N ALA A 13 -25.38 -10.49 17.89
CA ALA A 13 -26.34 -9.53 17.38
C ALA A 13 -25.66 -8.19 17.11
N ASN A 14 -24.79 -7.72 18.02
CA ASN A 14 -24.03 -6.48 17.83
C ASN A 14 -23.05 -6.57 16.65
N TYR A 15 -22.32 -7.69 16.51
CA TYR A 15 -21.39 -7.93 15.40
C TYR A 15 -22.10 -7.96 14.03
N CYS A 16 -23.22 -8.69 13.92
CA CYS A 16 -24.00 -8.76 12.69
C CYS A 16 -24.68 -7.42 12.37
N TYR A 17 -25.14 -6.69 13.39
CA TYR A 17 -25.83 -5.41 13.22
C TYR A 17 -24.89 -4.26 12.88
N SER A 18 -23.66 -4.25 13.41
CA SER A 18 -22.66 -3.22 13.10
C SER A 18 -21.99 -3.46 11.75
N GLY A 19 -21.79 -4.72 11.35
CA GLY A 19 -21.23 -5.09 10.05
C GLY A 19 -22.13 -4.81 8.86
N SER A 20 -23.40 -4.45 9.06
CA SER A 20 -24.41 -4.23 8.01
C SER A 20 -24.90 -2.79 7.88
N ARG A 21 -24.37 -1.85 8.68
CA ARG A 21 -24.80 -0.44 8.65
C ARG A 21 -23.98 0.35 7.62
N THR A 22 -24.61 0.70 6.50
CA THR A 22 -24.01 1.57 5.48
C THR A 22 -24.15 3.04 5.89
N THR A 23 -23.03 3.75 5.93
CA THR A 23 -22.99 5.21 6.11
C THR A 23 -22.91 5.90 4.74
N PRO A 24 -23.21 7.20 4.62
CA PRO A 24 -23.05 7.93 3.36
C PRO A 24 -21.66 7.76 2.75
N GLU A 25 -20.62 7.81 3.58
CA GLU A 25 -19.22 7.66 3.18
C GLU A 25 -18.93 6.26 2.63
N ARG A 26 -19.43 5.20 3.27
CA ARG A 26 -19.30 3.81 2.77
C ARG A 26 -20.12 3.56 1.51
N THR A 27 -21.29 4.18 1.39
CA THR A 27 -22.14 4.08 0.20
C THR A 27 -21.45 4.75 -0.99
N LEU A 28 -20.85 5.92 -0.76
CA LEU A 28 -20.05 6.61 -1.77
C LEU A 28 -18.83 5.77 -2.15
N PHE A 29 -18.16 5.16 -1.16
CA PHE A 29 -17.03 4.25 -1.39
C PHE A 29 -17.45 3.08 -2.28
N GLU A 30 -18.53 2.39 -1.94
CA GLU A 30 -19.01 1.25 -2.70
C GLU A 30 -19.41 1.64 -4.13
N SER A 31 -20.04 2.81 -4.31
CA SER A 31 -20.39 3.30 -5.65
C SER A 31 -19.17 3.60 -6.53
N GLU A 32 -18.06 4.00 -5.91
CA GLU A 32 -16.83 4.39 -6.60
C GLU A 32 -15.93 3.16 -6.88
N PHE A 33 -15.76 2.30 -5.88
CA PHE A 33 -14.84 1.16 -5.93
C PHE A 33 -15.50 -0.17 -6.28
N ASN A 34 -16.83 -0.22 -6.35
CA ASN A 34 -17.63 -1.41 -6.63
C ASN A 34 -17.43 -2.55 -5.60
N PHE A 35 -17.11 -2.21 -4.35
CA PHE A 35 -17.07 -3.16 -3.24
C PHE A 35 -17.36 -2.48 -1.90
N SER A 36 -17.90 -3.24 -0.95
CA SER A 36 -18.32 -2.69 0.35
C SER A 36 -17.19 -2.71 1.39
N VAL A 37 -17.18 -1.72 2.28
CA VAL A 37 -16.30 -1.71 3.47
C VAL A 37 -17.14 -1.96 4.72
N ASN A 38 -16.93 -3.10 5.37
CA ASN A 38 -17.73 -3.56 6.51
C ASN A 38 -16.92 -3.55 7.82
N GLY A 39 -17.59 -3.29 8.93
CA GLY A 39 -16.96 -3.17 10.24
C GLY A 39 -17.62 -2.11 11.11
N PHE A 40 -17.20 -1.99 12.37
CA PHE A 40 -17.74 -0.97 13.26
C PHE A 40 -17.30 0.43 12.81
N ARG A 41 -18.20 1.40 12.94
CA ARG A 41 -17.91 2.81 12.64
C ARG A 41 -16.68 3.32 13.38
N GLU A 42 -16.55 2.99 14.66
CA GLU A 42 -15.42 3.37 15.52
C GLU A 42 -14.06 2.84 15.03
N ASP A 43 -14.08 1.72 14.29
CA ASP A 43 -12.87 1.07 13.77
C ASP A 43 -12.48 1.56 12.38
N ILE A 44 -13.37 2.33 11.71
CA ILE A 44 -13.20 2.80 10.33
C ILE A 44 -13.33 4.33 10.28
N GLU A 45 -14.53 4.85 10.51
CA GLU A 45 -14.88 6.26 10.24
C GLU A 45 -14.52 7.21 11.38
N ASP A 46 -14.58 6.76 12.63
CA ASP A 46 -14.14 7.60 13.75
C ASP A 46 -12.61 7.62 13.88
N LYS A 47 -11.89 6.80 13.10
CA LYS A 47 -10.45 6.89 12.90
C LYS A 47 -10.15 7.83 11.73
N GLU A 48 -9.50 8.95 12.03
CA GLU A 48 -9.18 9.99 11.06
C GLU A 48 -8.51 9.41 9.79
N GLY A 49 -9.16 9.58 8.65
CA GLY A 49 -8.65 9.22 7.32
C GLY A 49 -8.45 7.74 7.04
N SER A 50 -9.00 6.83 7.85
CA SER A 50 -8.90 5.38 7.59
C SER A 50 -9.54 4.98 6.25
N LEU A 51 -10.76 5.45 5.97
CA LEU A 51 -11.46 5.16 4.72
C LEU A 51 -10.76 5.81 3.53
N SER A 52 -10.22 7.02 3.71
CA SER A 52 -9.40 7.71 2.71
C SER A 52 -8.14 6.90 2.36
N LYS A 53 -7.47 6.30 3.35
CA LYS A 53 -6.32 5.40 3.11
C LYS A 53 -6.71 4.16 2.33
N ILE A 54 -7.84 3.52 2.70
CA ILE A 54 -8.36 2.36 1.96
C ILE A 54 -8.68 2.76 0.51
N ALA A 55 -9.32 3.91 0.31
CA ALA A 55 -9.63 4.44 -1.02
C ALA A 55 -8.36 4.72 -1.84
N ASN A 56 -7.31 5.26 -1.23
CA ASN A 56 -6.04 5.54 -1.91
C ASN A 56 -5.36 4.25 -2.40
N ALA A 57 -5.27 3.22 -1.54
CA ALA A 57 -4.73 1.93 -1.93
C ALA A 57 -5.56 1.26 -3.03
N ALA A 58 -6.89 1.24 -2.86
CA ALA A 58 -7.80 0.65 -3.85
C ALA A 58 -7.75 1.37 -5.20
N HIS A 59 -7.66 2.71 -5.20
CA HIS A 59 -7.56 3.50 -6.43
C HIS A 59 -6.26 3.20 -7.17
N LYS A 60 -5.12 3.19 -6.46
CA LYS A 60 -3.81 2.84 -7.03
C LYS A 60 -3.84 1.46 -7.68
N GLU A 61 -4.28 0.46 -6.93
CA GLU A 61 -4.33 -0.93 -7.39
C GLU A 61 -5.24 -1.12 -8.61
N ARG A 62 -6.36 -0.37 -8.71
CA ARG A 62 -7.27 -0.45 -9.87
C ARG A 62 -6.70 0.16 -11.14
N LEU A 63 -5.85 1.18 -11.03
CA LEU A 63 -5.20 1.81 -12.20
C LEU A 63 -4.21 0.84 -12.88
N GLU A 64 -3.58 -0.04 -12.11
CA GLU A 64 -2.64 -1.06 -12.61
C GLU A 64 -3.36 -2.20 -13.36
N LYS A 65 -4.26 -2.89 -12.63
CA LYS A 65 -5.09 -3.99 -13.12
C LYS A 65 -6.38 -3.99 -12.29
N PRO A 66 -7.57 -3.89 -12.93
CA PRO A 66 -8.83 -4.06 -12.24
C PRO A 66 -8.87 -5.38 -11.47
N PHE A 67 -9.45 -5.36 -10.27
CA PHE A 67 -9.69 -6.54 -9.44
C PHE A 67 -11.13 -6.52 -8.95
N ASP A 68 -11.67 -7.71 -8.68
CA ASP A 68 -13.05 -7.91 -8.23
C ASP A 68 -13.05 -8.35 -6.78
N LEU A 69 -13.34 -7.41 -5.89
CA LEU A 69 -13.52 -7.64 -4.46
C LEU A 69 -14.99 -7.45 -4.13
N ASN A 70 -15.58 -8.28 -3.27
CA ASN A 70 -16.95 -8.06 -2.83
C ASN A 70 -16.99 -7.23 -1.54
N VAL A 71 -16.11 -7.56 -0.60
CA VAL A 71 -16.11 -6.95 0.73
C VAL A 71 -14.70 -6.77 1.28
N LEU A 72 -14.39 -5.58 1.78
CA LEU A 72 -13.28 -5.36 2.68
C LEU A 72 -13.82 -5.22 4.12
N ARG A 73 -13.47 -6.14 5.00
CA ARG A 73 -13.88 -6.14 6.40
C ARG A 73 -12.78 -5.58 7.29
N ILE A 74 -13.11 -4.64 8.16
CA ILE A 74 -12.25 -4.19 9.25
C ILE A 74 -12.73 -4.85 10.54
N SER A 75 -11.91 -5.75 11.07
CA SER A 75 -12.16 -6.47 12.33
C SER A 75 -11.70 -5.64 13.52
N SER A 76 -12.56 -5.57 14.53
CA SER A 76 -12.24 -4.87 15.78
C SER A 76 -11.22 -5.63 16.62
N ASP A 77 -10.34 -4.88 17.31
CA ASP A 77 -9.44 -5.45 18.31
C ASP A 77 -10.13 -5.77 19.64
N ASP A 78 -11.36 -5.27 19.83
CA ASP A 78 -12.19 -5.60 20.99
C ASP A 78 -12.79 -7.00 20.86
N TYR A 79 -12.50 -7.86 21.84
CA TYR A 79 -13.03 -9.21 21.96
C TYR A 79 -14.56 -9.27 21.85
N LEU A 80 -15.28 -8.33 22.48
CA LEU A 80 -16.74 -8.32 22.49
C LEU A 80 -17.34 -7.89 21.14
N LYS A 81 -16.52 -7.30 20.27
CA LYS A 81 -16.87 -6.88 18.91
C LYS A 81 -16.47 -7.93 17.85
N ARG A 82 -16.11 -9.16 18.25
CA ARG A 82 -15.77 -10.27 17.34
C ARG A 82 -16.91 -11.27 17.17
N SER A 83 -16.89 -11.99 16.04
CA SER A 83 -17.74 -13.18 15.84
C SER A 83 -17.40 -14.27 16.87
N ILE A 84 -18.28 -15.25 17.12
CA ILE A 84 -17.99 -16.37 18.02
C ILE A 84 -16.72 -17.13 17.57
N PRO A 85 -16.55 -17.46 16.28
CA PRO A 85 -15.28 -18.00 15.79
C PRO A 85 -14.08 -17.10 16.11
N GLY A 86 -14.19 -15.79 15.85
CA GLY A 86 -13.12 -14.83 16.14
C GLY A 86 -12.84 -14.65 17.64
N GLN A 87 -13.82 -14.85 18.50
CA GLN A 87 -13.65 -14.89 19.96
C GLN A 87 -12.93 -16.17 20.40
N ALA A 88 -13.26 -17.31 19.81
CA ALA A 88 -12.59 -18.57 20.08
C ALA A 88 -11.13 -18.51 19.64
N GLU A 89 -10.84 -18.00 18.43
CA GLU A 89 -9.48 -17.73 17.96
C GLU A 89 -8.72 -16.80 18.90
N PHE A 90 -9.33 -15.69 19.32
CA PHE A 90 -8.72 -14.73 20.24
C PHE A 90 -8.38 -15.35 21.61
N ILE A 91 -9.25 -16.21 22.15
CA ILE A 91 -8.99 -16.93 23.41
C ILE A 91 -7.87 -17.97 23.23
N LEU A 92 -7.92 -18.75 22.15
CA LEU A 92 -6.90 -19.75 21.84
C LEU A 92 -5.52 -19.10 21.61
N ALA A 93 -5.49 -17.86 21.10
CA ALA A 93 -4.28 -17.07 20.90
C ALA A 93 -3.77 -16.34 22.17
N LYS A 94 -4.63 -16.04 23.16
CA LYS A 94 -4.27 -15.30 24.39
C LYS A 94 -3.75 -16.16 25.55
N GLY A 95 -3.56 -17.46 25.37
CA GLY A 95 -3.08 -18.39 26.40
C GLY A 95 -1.61 -18.23 26.84
N GLY A 96 -0.88 -17.22 26.37
CA GLY A 96 0.51 -16.94 26.75
C GLY A 96 0.94 -15.55 26.28
N GLU A 97 2.21 -15.20 26.48
CA GLU A 97 2.91 -14.00 25.95
C GLU A 97 3.03 -14.03 24.40
N PHE A 98 1.95 -14.45 23.76
CA PHE A 98 1.77 -14.87 22.36
C PHE A 98 1.22 -13.76 21.47
N TYR A 99 0.73 -12.67 22.06
CA TYR A 99 -0.14 -11.72 21.36
C TYR A 99 0.64 -10.69 20.51
N ASP A 100 1.79 -10.21 20.97
CA ASP A 100 2.55 -9.17 20.24
C ASP A 100 3.22 -9.71 18.97
N GLY A 101 3.61 -10.98 18.96
CA GLY A 101 4.22 -11.64 17.80
C GLY A 101 3.23 -12.21 16.78
N ILE A 102 1.91 -12.23 17.06
CA ILE A 102 0.89 -12.76 16.14
C ILE A 102 0.10 -11.64 15.47
N ASN A 103 -0.14 -10.53 16.16
CA ASN A 103 -0.86 -9.37 15.59
C ASN A 103 -0.09 -8.69 14.44
N LEU A 104 1.25 -8.75 14.46
CA LEU A 104 2.08 -8.29 13.33
C LEU A 104 1.95 -9.17 12.08
N PHE A 105 1.54 -10.43 12.22
CA PHE A 105 1.48 -11.40 11.11
C PHE A 105 0.09 -11.58 10.50
N PHE A 106 -0.96 -11.14 11.19
CA PHE A 106 -2.35 -11.18 10.69
C PHE A 106 -2.99 -9.80 10.80
N MET A 107 -2.29 -8.77 10.32
CA MET A 107 -2.89 -7.45 10.11
C MET A 107 -3.94 -7.49 8.99
N GLY A 108 -3.87 -8.51 8.13
CA GLY A 108 -4.78 -8.81 7.03
C GLY A 108 -4.84 -10.32 6.75
N TRP A 109 -5.91 -10.77 6.11
CA TRP A 109 -5.98 -12.04 5.39
C TRP A 109 -7.07 -11.98 4.31
N ILE A 110 -6.98 -12.84 3.30
CA ILE A 110 -7.96 -13.01 2.22
C ILE A 110 -8.65 -14.38 2.27
N ASP A 111 -9.89 -14.47 1.80
CA ASP A 111 -10.57 -15.76 1.56
C ASP A 111 -11.59 -15.69 0.41
N TYR A 112 -11.22 -16.15 -0.78
CA TYR A 112 -12.01 -16.03 -2.01
C TYR A 112 -12.32 -14.57 -2.42
N GLU A 113 -13.30 -13.89 -1.82
CA GLU A 113 -13.87 -12.61 -2.30
C GLU A 113 -13.98 -11.52 -1.22
N TRP A 114 -13.38 -11.76 -0.05
CA TRP A 114 -13.26 -10.79 1.05
C TRP A 114 -11.83 -10.65 1.54
N ILE A 115 -11.46 -9.42 1.84
CA ILE A 115 -10.25 -9.08 2.60
C ILE A 115 -10.69 -8.76 4.02
N ASN A 116 -9.99 -9.28 5.01
CA ASN A 116 -10.22 -8.96 6.41
C ASN A 116 -8.97 -8.33 7.01
N LEU A 117 -9.06 -7.06 7.39
CA LEU A 117 -7.98 -6.31 8.02
C LEU A 117 -8.25 -6.11 9.51
N SER A 118 -7.18 -6.10 10.31
CA SER A 118 -7.22 -5.62 11.69
C SER A 118 -7.55 -4.13 11.72
N SER A 119 -8.20 -3.65 12.79
CA SER A 119 -8.47 -2.23 13.00
C SER A 119 -7.20 -1.37 13.09
N THR A 120 -6.04 -2.00 13.30
CA THR A 120 -4.72 -1.36 13.36
C THR A 120 -3.89 -1.55 12.09
N PHE A 121 -4.52 -1.89 10.96
CA PHE A 121 -3.85 -2.15 9.68
C PHE A 121 -2.84 -1.06 9.28
N LEU A 122 -1.74 -1.48 8.64
CA LEU A 122 -0.82 -0.57 7.97
C LEU A 122 -1.28 -0.38 6.53
N TYR A 123 -0.91 0.74 5.93
CA TYR A 123 -1.23 1.03 4.53
C TYR A 123 -0.71 -0.07 3.59
N SER A 124 0.51 -0.58 3.83
CA SER A 124 1.10 -1.70 3.09
C SER A 124 0.32 -3.01 3.22
N THR A 125 -0.41 -3.21 4.32
CA THR A 125 -1.26 -4.39 4.51
C THR A 125 -2.39 -4.43 3.48
N ILE A 126 -2.97 -3.28 3.11
CA ILE A 126 -4.05 -3.25 2.12
C ILE A 126 -3.52 -3.70 0.75
N HIS A 127 -2.38 -3.17 0.32
CA HIS A 127 -1.73 -3.59 -0.92
C HIS A 127 -1.43 -5.09 -0.90
N HIS A 128 -0.79 -5.58 0.15
CA HIS A 128 -0.48 -7.00 0.33
C HIS A 128 -1.71 -7.91 0.11
N GLU A 129 -2.83 -7.62 0.79
CA GLU A 129 -4.04 -8.45 0.66
C GLU A 129 -4.71 -8.30 -0.73
N ILE A 130 -4.62 -7.14 -1.38
CA ILE A 130 -5.08 -6.98 -2.77
C ILE A 130 -4.20 -7.79 -3.74
N LYS A 131 -2.89 -7.90 -3.49
CA LYS A 131 -2.00 -8.72 -4.33
C LYS A 131 -2.35 -10.21 -4.24
N HIS A 132 -2.79 -10.70 -3.09
CA HIS A 132 -3.36 -12.06 -2.98
C HIS A 132 -4.58 -12.24 -3.89
N LEU A 133 -5.54 -11.31 -3.85
CA LEU A 133 -6.73 -11.35 -4.70
C LEU A 133 -6.37 -11.36 -6.19
N LYS A 134 -5.51 -10.43 -6.60
CA LYS A 134 -5.02 -10.36 -7.98
C LYS A 134 -4.31 -11.65 -8.40
N THR A 135 -3.59 -12.29 -7.48
CA THR A 135 -2.92 -13.57 -7.73
C THR A 135 -3.94 -14.68 -8.01
N ASP A 136 -5.04 -14.76 -7.26
CA ASP A 136 -6.10 -15.76 -7.50
C ASP A 136 -6.79 -15.55 -8.86
N GLN A 137 -7.02 -14.29 -9.23
CA GLN A 137 -7.53 -13.93 -10.55
C GLN A 137 -6.55 -14.35 -11.66
N ILE A 138 -5.26 -14.07 -11.47
CA ILE A 138 -4.21 -14.50 -12.40
C ILE A 138 -4.17 -16.02 -12.51
N LEU A 139 -4.28 -16.77 -11.42
CA LEU A 139 -4.28 -18.24 -11.49
C LEU A 139 -5.48 -18.80 -12.24
N SER A 140 -6.61 -18.09 -12.21
CA SER A 140 -7.81 -18.45 -12.95
C SER A 140 -7.64 -18.21 -14.47
N GLU A 141 -6.89 -17.18 -14.84
CA GLU A 141 -6.59 -16.79 -16.24
C GLU A 141 -5.36 -17.53 -16.82
N HIS A 142 -4.36 -17.75 -15.97
CA HIS A 142 -2.99 -18.17 -16.26
C HIS A 142 -2.47 -19.17 -15.21
N PRO A 143 -2.96 -20.43 -15.23
CA PRO A 143 -2.62 -21.42 -14.21
C PRO A 143 -1.11 -21.75 -14.13
N GLU A 144 -0.34 -21.48 -15.20
CA GLU A 144 1.11 -21.65 -15.26
C GLU A 144 1.88 -20.66 -14.36
N PHE A 145 1.26 -19.56 -13.95
CA PHE A 145 1.91 -18.50 -13.16
C PHE A 145 2.58 -19.06 -11.90
N LYS A 146 1.87 -19.91 -11.16
CA LYS A 146 2.39 -20.54 -9.94
C LYS A 146 3.65 -21.37 -10.20
N GLU A 147 3.68 -22.13 -11.29
CA GLU A 147 4.84 -22.96 -11.63
C GLU A 147 6.04 -22.11 -12.00
N ARG A 148 5.82 -21.03 -12.77
CA ARG A 148 6.84 -20.05 -13.13
C ARG A 148 7.40 -19.36 -11.89
N TRP A 149 6.54 -18.92 -10.96
CA TRP A 149 6.98 -18.29 -9.71
C TRP A 149 7.78 -19.26 -8.83
N LEU A 150 7.26 -20.48 -8.63
CA LEU A 150 7.94 -21.51 -7.84
C LEU A 150 9.30 -21.89 -8.44
N ALA A 151 9.47 -21.84 -9.76
CA ALA A 151 10.76 -22.11 -10.40
C ALA A 151 11.84 -21.09 -10.00
N LEU A 152 11.46 -19.82 -9.76
CA LEU A 152 12.38 -18.76 -9.31
C LEU A 152 12.82 -18.94 -7.85
N SER A 153 12.03 -19.68 -7.06
CA SER A 153 12.28 -19.96 -5.65
C SER A 153 12.87 -21.37 -5.43
N ARG A 154 13.63 -21.90 -6.39
CA ARG A 154 14.39 -23.15 -6.26
C ARG A 154 15.89 -22.92 -6.08
N ASP A 155 16.56 -23.84 -5.41
CA ASP A 155 18.03 -23.89 -5.35
C ASP A 155 18.63 -24.51 -6.63
N GLU A 156 19.96 -24.59 -6.69
CA GLU A 156 20.72 -25.19 -7.79
C GLU A 156 20.43 -26.69 -8.02
N TYR A 157 19.86 -27.37 -7.02
CA TYR A 157 19.44 -28.77 -7.08
C TYR A 157 17.95 -28.95 -7.38
N GLY A 158 17.21 -27.85 -7.55
CA GLY A 158 15.77 -27.85 -7.82
C GLY A 158 14.89 -27.98 -6.58
N ASN A 159 15.45 -27.91 -5.37
CA ASN A 159 14.67 -27.95 -4.13
C ASN A 159 13.95 -26.62 -3.91
N ASN A 160 12.73 -26.69 -3.38
CA ASN A 160 11.97 -25.51 -3.01
C ASN A 160 12.61 -24.81 -1.80
N LEU A 161 12.91 -23.52 -1.94
CA LEU A 161 13.51 -22.70 -0.87
C LEU A 161 12.47 -22.13 0.11
N HIS A 162 11.18 -22.21 -0.20
CA HIS A 162 10.13 -21.87 0.75
C HIS A 162 10.16 -22.83 1.92
N THR A 163 9.90 -22.29 3.10
CA THR A 163 9.77 -23.06 4.32
C THR A 163 8.37 -23.65 4.46
N SER A 164 8.12 -24.46 5.49
CA SER A 164 6.79 -25.01 5.72
C SER A 164 6.00 -24.09 6.65
N PHE A 165 4.91 -23.51 6.14
CA PHE A 165 3.93 -22.74 6.93
C PHE A 165 3.51 -23.50 8.20
N ILE A 166 3.20 -24.79 8.07
CA ILE A 166 2.78 -25.62 9.19
C ILE A 166 3.92 -25.76 10.21
N LYS A 167 5.16 -26.02 9.75
CA LYS A 167 6.31 -26.22 10.64
C LYS A 167 6.76 -24.95 11.34
N ASN A 168 6.67 -23.80 10.68
CA ASN A 168 7.20 -22.54 11.21
C ASN A 168 6.15 -21.68 11.92
N TYR A 169 4.86 -21.91 11.65
CA TYR A 169 3.79 -21.05 12.19
C TYR A 169 2.66 -21.82 12.86
N VAL A 170 2.35 -23.06 12.50
CA VAL A 170 1.23 -23.80 13.13
C VAL A 170 1.73 -24.66 14.28
N LEU A 171 2.79 -25.44 14.05
CA LEU A 171 3.34 -26.40 15.02
C LEU A 171 3.97 -25.72 16.25
N PRO A 172 4.83 -24.70 16.16
CA PRO A 172 5.36 -24.01 17.34
C PRO A 172 4.26 -23.42 18.23
N LYS A 173 3.09 -23.13 17.65
CA LYS A 173 1.98 -22.40 18.27
C LYS A 173 0.93 -23.31 18.91
N LEU A 174 1.05 -24.63 18.78
CA LEU A 174 0.29 -25.59 19.60
C LEU A 174 1.07 -25.81 20.90
N TRP A 175 0.46 -25.52 22.06
CA TRP A 175 1.10 -25.48 23.40
C TRP A 175 1.92 -26.73 23.79
N PHE A 176 1.73 -27.86 23.10
CA PHE A 176 2.51 -29.09 23.29
C PHE A 176 3.79 -29.20 22.44
N PHE A 177 3.97 -28.36 21.42
CA PHE A 177 5.04 -28.43 20.43
C PHE A 177 6.02 -27.25 20.47
N GLU A 178 5.86 -26.30 21.41
CA GLU A 178 6.77 -25.14 21.60
C GLU A 178 8.25 -25.54 21.68
N LYS A 179 8.57 -26.74 22.19
CA LYS A 179 9.95 -27.26 22.28
C LYS A 179 10.45 -27.97 21.02
N MET A 180 9.60 -28.23 20.03
CA MET A 180 9.94 -28.97 18.81
C MET A 180 10.10 -28.08 17.57
N ALA A 181 9.68 -26.83 17.63
CA ALA A 181 9.76 -25.91 16.51
C ALA A 181 10.28 -24.56 17.00
N THR A 182 11.59 -24.37 16.95
CA THR A 182 12.15 -23.02 16.81
C THR A 182 11.73 -22.53 15.42
N PRO A 183 11.02 -21.40 15.29
CA PRO A 183 10.84 -20.81 13.98
C PRO A 183 12.25 -20.50 13.47
N ASP A 184 12.58 -21.02 12.28
CA ASP A 184 13.80 -20.64 11.59
C ASP A 184 13.63 -19.17 11.15
N PHE A 185 13.78 -18.22 12.08
CA PHE A 185 13.91 -16.80 11.76
C PHE A 185 15.30 -16.61 11.18
N PHE A 186 15.35 -16.50 9.86
CA PHE A 186 16.59 -16.22 9.17
C PHE A 186 16.87 -14.72 9.22
N GLU A 187 18.15 -14.36 9.29
CA GLU A 187 18.57 -12.96 9.16
C GLU A 187 18.13 -12.42 7.78
N SER A 188 17.70 -11.15 7.71
CA SER A 188 17.21 -10.53 6.46
C SER A 188 18.15 -10.76 5.27
N ALA A 189 19.45 -10.63 5.52
CA ALA A 189 20.49 -10.82 4.51
C ALA A 189 20.56 -12.24 3.92
N GLU A 190 20.16 -13.28 4.66
CA GLU A 190 20.11 -14.64 4.14
C GLU A 190 18.89 -14.83 3.23
N ASN A 191 17.73 -14.30 3.62
CA ASN A 191 16.53 -14.34 2.79
C ASN A 191 16.74 -13.61 1.46
N GLU A 192 17.34 -12.42 1.52
CA GLU A 192 17.64 -11.62 0.33
C GLU A 192 18.51 -12.40 -0.66
N LYS A 193 19.59 -13.05 -0.19
CA LYS A 193 20.45 -13.92 -1.02
C LYS A 193 19.70 -15.06 -1.69
N LEU A 194 18.67 -15.58 -1.02
CA LEU A 194 17.83 -16.66 -1.55
C LEU A 194 16.71 -16.16 -2.48
N GLY A 195 16.57 -14.84 -2.64
CA GLY A 195 15.57 -14.20 -3.49
C GLY A 195 14.26 -13.89 -2.79
N PHE A 196 14.25 -13.80 -1.45
CA PHE A 196 13.07 -13.44 -0.65
C PHE A 196 13.28 -12.09 0.03
N ILE A 197 12.30 -11.20 -0.08
CA ILE A 197 12.41 -9.85 0.46
C ILE A 197 12.09 -9.75 1.96
N SER A 198 11.54 -10.82 2.56
CA SER A 198 11.21 -10.88 3.98
C SER A 198 11.14 -12.33 4.48
N ASN A 199 11.15 -12.50 5.80
CA ASN A 199 10.87 -13.80 6.41
C ASN A 199 9.45 -14.30 6.06
N ARG A 200 8.48 -13.39 5.94
CA ARG A 200 7.09 -13.70 5.56
C ARG A 200 7.01 -14.19 4.10
N ALA A 201 7.77 -13.60 3.20
CA ALA A 201 7.87 -14.05 1.80
C ALA A 201 8.40 -15.50 1.72
N ARG A 202 9.31 -15.90 2.61
CA ARG A 202 9.89 -17.25 2.61
C ARG A 202 8.94 -18.35 3.13
N VAL A 203 7.77 -17.99 3.67
CA VAL A 203 6.87 -18.96 4.31
C VAL A 203 6.16 -19.85 3.31
N TRP A 204 5.67 -19.26 2.22
CA TRP A 204 5.06 -19.97 1.10
C TRP A 204 5.02 -19.05 -0.13
N TRP A 205 4.80 -19.63 -1.30
CA TRP A 205 4.85 -18.89 -2.56
C TRP A 205 3.79 -17.79 -2.69
N TYR A 206 2.66 -17.92 -1.99
CA TYR A 206 1.56 -16.95 -2.08
C TYR A 206 1.91 -15.67 -1.29
N GLU A 207 2.50 -15.78 -0.10
CA GLU A 207 3.07 -14.64 0.65
C GLU A 207 4.28 -14.06 -0.10
N ASP A 208 5.09 -14.89 -0.75
CA ASP A 208 6.23 -14.41 -1.54
C ASP A 208 5.78 -13.42 -2.62
N VAL A 209 4.72 -13.76 -3.35
CA VAL A 209 4.09 -12.87 -4.33
C VAL A 209 3.56 -11.60 -3.66
N ALA A 210 2.74 -11.74 -2.62
CA ALA A 210 2.07 -10.61 -1.98
C ALA A 210 3.01 -9.67 -1.23
N GLU A 211 4.04 -10.18 -0.57
CA GLU A 211 5.08 -9.38 0.08
C GLU A 211 5.86 -8.60 -0.97
N LEU A 212 6.38 -9.27 -2.01
CA LEU A 212 7.18 -8.61 -3.04
C LEU A 212 6.37 -7.53 -3.75
N CYS A 213 5.18 -7.87 -4.20
CA CYS A 213 4.33 -6.95 -4.96
C CYS A 213 3.75 -5.85 -4.06
N GLY A 214 3.39 -6.15 -2.81
CA GLY A 214 2.88 -5.17 -1.86
C GLY A 214 3.94 -4.16 -1.42
N ASN A 215 5.19 -4.61 -1.24
CA ASN A 215 6.31 -3.72 -0.90
C ASN A 215 6.79 -2.89 -2.09
N ALA A 216 6.68 -3.39 -3.32
CA ALA A 216 6.92 -2.58 -4.52
C ALA A 216 5.98 -1.37 -4.63
N GLU A 217 4.79 -1.42 -4.01
CA GLU A 217 3.87 -0.29 -3.95
C GLU A 217 4.14 0.70 -2.81
N SER A 218 5.11 0.40 -1.96
CA SER A 218 5.43 1.17 -0.76
C SER A 218 6.77 1.90 -0.95
N ARG A 219 6.74 3.24 -0.81
CA ARG A 219 7.96 4.08 -0.88
C ARG A 219 9.07 3.65 0.07
N TYR A 220 8.73 3.02 1.19
CA TYR A 220 9.73 2.54 2.17
C TYR A 220 10.71 1.51 1.63
N TYR A 221 10.45 0.90 0.46
CA TYR A 221 11.30 -0.13 -0.13
C TYR A 221 11.93 0.29 -1.46
N GLU A 222 11.78 1.55 -1.91
CA GLU A 222 12.33 2.02 -3.18
C GLU A 222 13.86 1.87 -3.22
N GLU A 223 14.58 2.25 -2.15
CA GLU A 223 16.02 2.05 -2.00
C GLU A 223 16.43 0.57 -2.06
N ASP A 224 15.68 -0.31 -1.40
CA ASP A 224 15.94 -1.76 -1.42
C ASP A 224 15.77 -2.34 -2.82
N PHE A 225 14.72 -1.94 -3.54
CA PHE A 225 14.52 -2.36 -4.93
C PHE A 225 15.60 -1.78 -5.87
N ALA A 226 16.01 -0.53 -5.68
CA ALA A 226 17.10 0.07 -6.45
C ALA A 226 18.41 -0.72 -6.26
N ARG A 227 18.74 -1.04 -5.00
CA ARG A 227 19.88 -1.88 -4.64
C ARG A 227 19.77 -3.27 -5.28
N TRP A 228 18.66 -3.98 -5.10
CA TRP A 228 18.50 -5.34 -5.62
C TRP A 228 18.52 -5.42 -7.15
N ILE A 229 17.93 -4.46 -7.85
CA ILE A 229 17.83 -4.48 -9.31
C ILE A 229 19.11 -3.99 -9.98
N TYR A 230 19.70 -2.90 -9.49
CA TYR A 230 20.76 -2.19 -10.23
C TYR A 230 22.15 -2.31 -9.61
N GLU A 231 22.26 -2.52 -8.29
CA GLU A 231 23.55 -2.58 -7.60
C GLU A 231 23.99 -4.02 -7.35
N ASP A 232 23.25 -4.74 -6.51
CA ASP A 232 23.51 -6.14 -6.15
C ASP A 232 23.19 -7.09 -7.31
N LYS A 233 22.28 -6.66 -8.21
CA LYS A 233 21.78 -7.44 -9.35
C LYS A 233 21.31 -8.82 -8.93
N ASN A 234 20.43 -8.86 -7.94
CA ASN A 234 19.86 -10.09 -7.40
C ASN A 234 18.94 -10.74 -8.44
N GLU A 235 19.49 -11.68 -9.21
CA GLU A 235 18.82 -12.31 -10.36
C GLU A 235 17.44 -12.91 -10.01
N LYS A 236 17.28 -13.44 -8.79
CA LYS A 236 16.01 -14.02 -8.35
C LYS A 236 14.95 -12.97 -8.08
N ILE A 237 15.30 -11.90 -7.38
CA ILE A 237 14.39 -10.79 -7.13
C ILE A 237 14.04 -10.11 -8.45
N ILE A 238 15.02 -9.84 -9.31
CA ILE A 238 14.82 -9.26 -10.65
C ILE A 238 13.84 -10.12 -11.47
N ALA A 239 14.04 -11.44 -11.51
CA ALA A 239 13.16 -12.33 -12.27
C ALA A 239 11.73 -12.35 -11.69
N LYS A 240 11.57 -12.28 -10.38
CA LYS A 240 10.24 -12.18 -9.73
C LYS A 240 9.57 -10.85 -10.02
N VAL A 241 10.31 -9.73 -9.97
CA VAL A 241 9.82 -8.40 -10.36
C VAL A 241 9.35 -8.43 -11.81
N GLN A 242 10.18 -8.91 -12.74
CA GLN A 242 9.80 -9.03 -14.15
C GLN A 242 8.55 -9.89 -14.37
N LEU A 243 8.45 -11.01 -13.64
CA LEU A 243 7.27 -11.85 -13.68
C LEU A 243 6.04 -11.13 -13.12
N ALA A 244 6.16 -10.39 -12.01
CA ALA A 244 5.07 -9.58 -11.46
C ALA A 244 4.62 -8.49 -12.44
N GLN A 245 5.55 -7.82 -13.13
CA GLN A 245 5.26 -6.82 -14.16
C GLN A 245 4.55 -7.43 -15.38
N GLU A 246 4.98 -8.62 -15.84
CA GLU A 246 4.37 -9.35 -16.96
C GLU A 246 2.87 -9.62 -16.73
N TYR A 247 2.52 -10.01 -15.51
CA TYR A 247 1.13 -10.32 -15.12
C TYR A 247 0.38 -9.12 -14.52
N ARG A 248 1.00 -7.93 -14.49
CA ARG A 248 0.44 -6.69 -13.91
C ARG A 248 0.02 -6.83 -12.45
N LEU A 249 0.81 -7.59 -11.67
CA LEU A 249 0.73 -7.56 -10.22
C LEU A 249 1.32 -6.28 -9.64
N ILE A 250 2.24 -5.64 -10.36
CA ILE A 250 2.79 -4.30 -10.12
C ILE A 250 2.85 -3.56 -11.46
N PRO A 251 3.02 -2.22 -11.49
CA PRO A 251 3.17 -1.45 -12.72
C PRO A 251 4.23 -2.02 -13.66
N ALA A 252 3.90 -2.10 -14.96
CA ALA A 252 4.79 -2.65 -15.99
C ALA A 252 6.09 -1.83 -16.13
N GLU A 253 6.03 -0.56 -15.74
CA GLU A 253 7.11 0.41 -15.76
C GLU A 253 7.87 0.52 -14.42
N PHE A 254 7.50 -0.26 -13.39
CA PHE A 254 8.12 -0.21 -12.05
C PHE A 254 9.67 -0.24 -12.08
N SER A 255 10.28 -1.20 -12.76
CA SER A 255 11.75 -1.27 -12.84
C SER A 255 12.36 0.03 -13.40
N GLU A 256 11.77 0.57 -14.48
CA GLU A 256 12.23 1.83 -15.09
C GLU A 256 12.04 3.01 -14.13
N TYR A 257 10.94 3.05 -13.38
CA TYR A 257 10.73 4.04 -12.32
C TYR A 257 11.79 3.95 -11.21
N ILE A 258 12.14 2.74 -10.75
CA ILE A 258 13.19 2.55 -9.75
C ILE A 258 14.56 3.06 -10.25
N GLU A 259 14.83 2.93 -11.56
CA GLU A 259 16.03 3.53 -12.16
C GLU A 259 16.01 5.06 -12.11
N VAL A 260 14.84 5.67 -12.37
CA VAL A 260 14.65 7.12 -12.25
C VAL A 260 14.83 7.58 -10.81
N GLN A 261 14.33 6.82 -9.82
CA GLN A 261 14.51 7.12 -8.40
C GLN A 261 15.98 7.06 -7.97
N LYS A 262 16.74 6.10 -8.48
CA LYS A 262 18.19 6.08 -8.27
C LYS A 262 18.87 7.36 -8.79
N ASP A 263 18.48 7.83 -9.99
CA ASP A 263 18.99 9.09 -10.53
C ASP A 263 18.59 10.29 -9.64
N HIS A 264 17.40 10.26 -9.02
CA HIS A 264 16.95 11.28 -8.08
C HIS A 264 17.86 11.35 -6.86
N GLU A 265 18.15 10.22 -6.20
CA GLU A 265 19.08 10.15 -5.07
C GLU A 265 20.49 10.67 -5.42
N GLU A 266 20.96 10.38 -6.64
CA GLU A 266 22.22 10.93 -7.15
C GLU A 266 22.13 12.44 -7.43
N SER A 267 20.98 12.93 -7.85
CA SER A 267 20.73 14.37 -8.05
C SER A 267 20.75 15.15 -6.73
N GLU A 268 20.31 14.55 -5.64
CA GLU A 268 20.34 15.15 -4.30
C GLU A 268 21.77 15.40 -3.79
N LYS A 269 22.74 14.64 -4.29
CA LYS A 269 24.18 14.87 -4.02
C LYS A 269 24.69 16.16 -4.70
N GLY A 270 23.90 16.76 -5.58
CA GLY A 270 24.05 18.16 -6.02
C GLY A 270 25.01 18.40 -7.19
N THR A 271 25.39 17.37 -7.96
CA THR A 271 26.16 17.62 -9.18
C THR A 271 25.23 18.09 -10.30
N LYS A 272 25.69 19.03 -11.12
CA LYS A 272 24.88 19.50 -12.26
C LYS A 272 24.52 18.36 -13.22
N GLU A 273 25.46 17.45 -13.45
CA GLU A 273 25.27 16.30 -14.35
C GLU A 273 24.21 15.34 -13.82
N SER A 274 24.20 15.02 -12.51
CA SER A 274 23.17 14.16 -11.92
C SER A 274 21.78 14.81 -11.93
N ILE A 275 21.70 16.12 -11.67
CA ILE A 275 20.44 16.88 -11.80
C ILE A 275 19.93 16.87 -13.25
N ASP A 276 20.78 17.17 -14.23
CA ASP A 276 20.40 17.20 -15.64
C ASP A 276 19.98 15.78 -16.12
N SER A 277 20.63 14.72 -15.62
CA SER A 277 20.27 13.32 -15.90
C SER A 277 18.88 12.98 -15.36
N PHE A 278 18.63 13.22 -14.08
CA PHE A 278 17.33 12.95 -13.46
C PHE A 278 16.20 13.73 -14.14
N LEU A 279 16.36 15.04 -14.35
CA LEU A 279 15.34 15.87 -15.00
C LEU A 279 15.05 15.41 -16.43
N LYS A 280 16.05 14.92 -17.16
CA LYS A 280 15.83 14.39 -18.50
C LYS A 280 15.11 13.04 -18.45
N ARG A 281 15.61 12.09 -17.65
CA ARG A 281 15.09 10.72 -17.61
C ARG A 281 13.69 10.65 -17.02
N SER A 282 13.41 11.44 -15.98
CA SER A 282 12.06 11.55 -15.41
C SER A 282 11.04 12.11 -16.43
N GLU A 283 11.40 13.10 -17.25
CA GLU A 283 10.49 13.58 -18.30
C GLU A 283 10.28 12.52 -19.39
N GLU A 284 11.36 11.88 -19.87
CA GLU A 284 11.26 10.78 -20.86
C GLU A 284 10.38 9.63 -20.35
N PHE A 285 10.47 9.31 -19.05
CA PHE A 285 9.61 8.33 -18.40
C PHE A 285 8.14 8.76 -18.39
N LEU A 286 7.84 10.01 -18.03
CA LEU A 286 6.47 10.54 -17.99
C LEU A 286 5.85 10.66 -19.38
N GLU A 287 6.63 11.06 -20.39
CA GLU A 287 6.18 11.11 -21.79
C GLU A 287 5.86 9.71 -22.32
N LYS A 288 6.65 8.70 -21.93
CA LYS A 288 6.44 7.30 -22.31
C LYS A 288 5.26 6.68 -21.56
N ASN A 289 5.02 7.08 -20.31
CA ASN A 289 4.01 6.50 -19.41
C ASN A 289 3.04 7.58 -18.87
N PRO A 290 2.19 8.20 -19.72
CA PRO A 290 1.42 9.40 -19.38
C PRO A 290 0.28 9.20 -18.37
N LEU A 291 0.01 7.97 -17.94
CA LEU A 291 -1.02 7.63 -16.93
C LEU A 291 -0.43 6.79 -15.78
N THR A 292 0.87 6.91 -15.57
CA THR A 292 1.57 6.16 -14.53
C THR A 292 1.16 6.62 -13.13
N VAL A 293 1.06 5.67 -12.20
CA VAL A 293 0.80 5.97 -10.79
C VAL A 293 1.94 6.73 -10.12
N TYR A 294 3.10 6.81 -10.76
CA TYR A 294 4.29 7.52 -10.26
C TYR A 294 4.36 8.99 -10.68
N GLU A 295 3.41 9.49 -11.49
CA GLU A 295 3.48 10.84 -12.04
C GLU A 295 3.58 11.90 -10.95
N ILE A 296 2.74 11.81 -9.92
CA ILE A 296 2.71 12.79 -8.85
C ILE A 296 4.03 12.85 -8.08
N THR A 297 4.65 11.69 -7.82
CA THR A 297 5.95 11.61 -7.14
C THR A 297 7.03 12.29 -7.96
N LEU A 298 7.15 11.92 -9.25
CA LEU A 298 8.19 12.49 -10.12
C LEU A 298 8.01 13.99 -10.33
N ARG A 299 6.77 14.48 -10.46
CA ARG A 299 6.48 15.91 -10.59
C ARG A 299 6.82 16.68 -9.31
N GLU A 300 6.61 16.09 -8.15
CA GLU A 300 6.99 16.65 -6.85
C GLU A 300 8.52 16.78 -6.76
N GLU A 301 9.27 15.70 -6.98
CA GLU A 301 10.74 15.66 -6.90
C GLU A 301 11.42 16.62 -7.90
N ARG A 302 10.93 16.65 -9.15
CA ARG A 302 11.39 17.62 -10.17
C ARG A 302 11.15 19.05 -9.72
N GLY A 303 9.99 19.31 -9.10
CA GLY A 303 9.65 20.60 -8.54
C GLY A 303 10.63 21.01 -7.44
N GLU A 304 10.96 20.09 -6.53
CA GLU A 304 11.92 20.35 -5.44
C GLU A 304 13.30 20.73 -5.98
N ILE A 305 13.79 20.06 -7.02
CA ILE A 305 15.07 20.39 -7.66
C ILE A 305 15.05 21.82 -8.20
N PHE A 306 13.98 22.20 -8.90
CA PHE A 306 13.85 23.57 -9.40
C PHE A 306 13.74 24.58 -8.26
N GLU A 307 13.06 24.24 -7.17
CA GLU A 307 12.95 25.07 -5.97
C GLU A 307 14.31 25.26 -5.28
N LYS A 308 15.07 24.18 -5.06
CA LYS A 308 16.45 24.18 -4.52
C LYS A 308 17.36 25.09 -5.39
N SER A 309 17.16 25.11 -6.71
CA SER A 309 17.86 26.01 -7.64
C SER A 309 17.30 27.45 -7.72
N ARG A 310 16.28 27.78 -6.92
CA ARG A 310 15.53 29.05 -6.91
C ARG A 310 14.82 29.39 -8.22
N ASN A 311 14.52 28.38 -9.03
CA ASN A 311 13.71 28.53 -10.23
C ASN A 311 12.23 28.25 -9.93
N PHE A 312 11.63 29.12 -9.10
CA PHE A 312 10.27 28.92 -8.59
C PHE A 312 9.21 28.82 -9.69
N TYR A 313 9.39 29.46 -10.84
CA TYR A 313 8.43 29.36 -11.95
C TYR A 313 8.39 27.95 -12.56
N LYS A 314 9.55 27.29 -12.68
CA LYS A 314 9.59 25.89 -13.13
C LYS A 314 9.08 24.95 -12.05
N ALA A 315 9.46 25.17 -10.78
CA ALA A 315 8.95 24.39 -9.66
C ALA A 315 7.42 24.41 -9.61
N ILE A 316 6.82 25.61 -9.68
CA ILE A 316 5.36 25.79 -9.75
C ILE A 316 4.74 25.04 -10.94
N ALA A 317 5.40 25.05 -12.11
CA ALA A 317 4.88 24.34 -13.28
C ALA A 317 4.83 22.83 -13.05
N GLU A 318 5.90 22.24 -12.50
CA GLU A 318 5.96 20.81 -12.17
C GLU A 318 4.92 20.44 -11.11
N TYR A 319 4.87 21.18 -9.99
CA TYR A 319 3.89 20.96 -8.93
C TYR A 319 2.44 21.05 -9.45
N LYS A 320 2.14 21.98 -10.37
CA LYS A 320 0.81 22.06 -10.99
C LYS A 320 0.49 20.86 -11.87
N GLN A 321 1.46 20.33 -12.62
CA GLN A 321 1.27 19.07 -13.35
C GLN A 321 0.99 17.93 -12.37
N GLY A 322 1.70 17.86 -11.24
CA GLY A 322 1.44 16.86 -10.21
C GLY A 322 0.04 16.97 -9.57
N LEU A 323 -0.53 18.17 -9.43
CA LEU A 323 -1.94 18.34 -9.03
C LEU A 323 -2.93 17.73 -10.05
N LEU A 324 -2.54 17.67 -11.32
CA LEU A 324 -3.34 17.13 -12.42
C LEU A 324 -3.15 15.62 -12.63
N ALA A 325 -2.19 14.99 -11.95
CA ALA A 325 -1.91 13.57 -12.07
C ALA A 325 -3.17 12.72 -11.86
N GLU A 326 -3.28 11.63 -12.62
CA GLU A 326 -4.42 10.71 -12.56
C GLU A 326 -4.54 10.11 -11.16
N PHE A 327 -3.43 9.56 -10.64
CA PHE A 327 -3.34 9.09 -9.26
C PHE A 327 -2.81 10.18 -8.33
N LYS A 328 -3.60 10.56 -7.32
CA LYS A 328 -3.19 11.52 -6.29
C LYS A 328 -2.81 10.79 -5.02
N ASP A 329 -1.57 10.31 -4.97
CA ASP A 329 -1.01 9.79 -3.72
C ASP A 329 -1.20 10.84 -2.62
N TYR A 330 -1.78 10.42 -1.50
CA TYR A 330 -2.27 11.38 -0.53
C TYR A 330 -1.16 12.20 0.15
N ARG A 331 0.07 11.67 0.20
CA ARG A 331 1.23 12.34 0.78
C ARG A 331 1.84 13.32 -0.20
N ASN A 332 2.18 12.86 -1.41
CA ASN A 332 2.75 13.77 -2.41
C ASN A 332 1.78 14.87 -2.80
N TYR A 333 0.49 14.59 -2.88
CA TYR A 333 -0.48 15.63 -3.20
C TYR A 333 -0.49 16.75 -2.16
N LEU A 334 -0.31 16.40 -0.87
CA LEU A 334 -0.21 17.38 0.20
C LEU A 334 1.13 18.13 0.15
N GLU A 335 2.24 17.42 -0.06
CA GLU A 335 3.58 18.01 -0.24
C GLU A 335 3.61 19.00 -1.40
N ILE A 336 3.00 18.67 -2.54
CA ILE A 336 2.86 19.57 -3.69
C ILE A 336 2.12 20.87 -3.31
N ILE A 337 1.03 20.78 -2.54
CA ILE A 337 0.30 21.98 -2.08
C ILE A 337 1.15 22.84 -1.15
N GLU A 338 1.91 22.20 -0.26
CA GLU A 338 2.85 22.85 0.65
C GLU A 338 3.97 23.56 -0.13
N ASN A 339 4.61 22.86 -1.07
CA ASN A 339 5.70 23.40 -1.87
C ASN A 339 5.22 24.53 -2.82
N LEU A 340 3.98 24.43 -3.35
CA LEU A 340 3.36 25.55 -4.07
C LEU A 340 3.17 26.77 -3.17
N THR A 341 2.70 26.56 -1.94
CA THR A 341 2.53 27.64 -0.95
C THR A 341 3.85 28.37 -0.72
N ASP A 342 4.93 27.61 -0.51
CA ASP A 342 6.26 28.15 -0.26
C ASP A 342 6.85 28.84 -1.49
N CYS A 343 6.74 28.26 -2.68
CA CYS A 343 7.15 28.92 -3.93
C CYS A 343 6.46 30.28 -4.12
N TYR A 344 5.13 30.35 -3.95
CA TYR A 344 4.40 31.61 -4.08
C TYR A 344 4.77 32.62 -2.99
N LYS A 345 5.07 32.15 -1.78
CA LYS A 345 5.56 32.98 -0.67
C LYS A 345 6.93 33.59 -0.99
N GLN A 346 7.85 32.81 -1.56
CA GLN A 346 9.16 33.31 -2.02
C GLN A 346 9.03 34.33 -3.15
N LEU A 347 8.05 34.17 -4.03
CA LEU A 347 7.73 35.15 -5.09
C LEU A 347 6.96 36.38 -4.58
N GLY A 348 6.49 36.38 -3.33
CA GLY A 348 5.71 37.47 -2.75
C GLY A 348 4.25 37.53 -3.19
N ASP A 349 3.71 36.47 -3.82
CA ASP A 349 2.31 36.39 -4.22
C ASP A 349 1.42 36.00 -3.04
N ARG A 350 1.05 37.01 -2.25
CA ARG A 350 0.23 36.83 -1.05
C ARG A 350 -1.14 36.20 -1.32
N TYR A 351 -1.72 36.44 -2.50
CA TYR A 351 -3.01 35.87 -2.85
C TYR A 351 -2.89 34.36 -3.06
N LYS A 352 -1.92 33.93 -3.87
CA LYS A 352 -1.66 32.51 -4.12
C LYS A 352 -1.20 31.79 -2.86
N THR A 353 -0.30 32.36 -2.06
CA THR A 353 0.08 31.78 -0.77
C THR A 353 -1.16 31.52 0.11
N SER A 354 -2.02 32.52 0.29
CA SER A 354 -3.23 32.34 1.11
C SER A 354 -4.23 31.33 0.52
N LEU A 355 -4.29 31.22 -0.81
CA LEU A 355 -5.14 30.23 -1.47
C LEU A 355 -4.66 28.81 -1.20
N TYR A 356 -3.36 28.53 -1.38
CA TYR A 356 -2.82 27.19 -1.16
C TYR A 356 -2.75 26.81 0.32
N GLU A 357 -2.52 27.77 1.25
CA GLU A 357 -2.68 27.53 2.70
C GLU A 357 -4.11 27.08 3.07
N LYS A 358 -5.13 27.62 2.38
CA LYS A 358 -6.52 27.19 2.58
C LYS A 358 -6.78 25.84 1.93
N ALA A 359 -6.22 25.60 0.74
CA ALA A 359 -6.33 24.32 0.05
C ALA A 359 -5.73 23.17 0.88
N GLN A 360 -4.58 23.40 1.52
CA GLN A 360 -3.95 22.44 2.45
C GLN A 360 -4.88 22.10 3.62
N LYS A 361 -5.51 23.11 4.24
CA LYS A 361 -6.48 22.91 5.33
C LYS A 361 -7.74 22.20 4.87
N GLU A 362 -8.24 22.53 3.69
CA GLU A 362 -9.40 21.88 3.07
C GLU A 362 -9.10 20.40 2.81
N TYR A 363 -7.93 20.10 2.25
CA TYR A 363 -7.48 18.73 2.00
C TYR A 363 -7.40 17.94 3.30
N ALA A 364 -6.71 18.48 4.31
CA ALA A 364 -6.59 17.83 5.62
C ALA A 364 -7.95 17.62 6.29
N ALA A 365 -8.88 18.58 6.18
CA ALA A 365 -10.23 18.46 6.72
C ALA A 365 -11.02 17.34 6.03
N ARG A 366 -11.05 17.31 4.69
CA ARG A 366 -11.73 16.27 3.89
C ARG A 366 -11.13 14.88 4.16
N PHE A 367 -9.80 14.78 4.15
CA PHE A 367 -9.10 13.54 4.41
C PHE A 367 -9.44 12.98 5.80
N LYS A 368 -9.36 13.81 6.85
CA LYS A 368 -9.72 13.40 8.22
C LYS A 368 -11.19 13.03 8.37
N ALA A 369 -12.06 13.71 7.63
CA ALA A 369 -13.50 13.43 7.57
C ALA A 369 -13.84 12.18 6.74
N ASN A 370 -12.85 11.42 6.25
CA ASN A 370 -13.07 10.22 5.43
C ASN A 370 -13.80 10.49 4.11
N ASP A 371 -13.69 11.72 3.57
CA ASP A 371 -14.20 12.07 2.25
C ASP A 371 -13.31 11.45 1.17
N ILE A 372 -13.77 10.35 0.59
CA ILE A 372 -13.02 9.60 -0.43
C ILE A 372 -12.78 10.41 -1.71
N THR A 373 -13.59 11.44 -1.98
CA THR A 373 -13.45 12.25 -3.20
C THR A 373 -12.13 13.03 -3.20
N VAL A 374 -11.58 13.29 -2.01
CA VAL A 374 -10.27 13.92 -1.86
C VAL A 374 -9.13 13.05 -2.42
N ILE A 375 -9.30 11.73 -2.44
CA ILE A 375 -8.30 10.82 -3.01
C ILE A 375 -8.30 10.86 -4.53
N ILE A 376 -9.46 11.10 -5.14
CA ILE A 376 -9.63 11.06 -6.59
C ILE A 376 -9.34 12.43 -7.19
N LYS A 377 -9.87 13.48 -6.55
CA LYS A 377 -9.87 14.85 -7.07
C LYS A 377 -8.90 15.77 -6.32
N GLY A 378 -8.38 15.35 -5.18
CA GLY A 378 -7.67 16.25 -4.28
C GLY A 378 -8.60 17.37 -3.80
N VAL A 379 -8.09 18.60 -3.87
CA VAL A 379 -8.85 19.84 -3.68
C VAL A 379 -8.82 20.70 -4.95
N ASN A 380 -8.68 20.07 -6.13
CA ASN A 380 -8.62 20.78 -7.41
C ASN A 380 -9.92 21.54 -7.68
N ASP A 381 -11.07 20.98 -7.26
CA ASP A 381 -12.37 21.66 -7.29
C ASP A 381 -12.35 22.97 -6.49
N PHE A 382 -11.81 22.94 -5.27
CA PHE A 382 -11.67 24.11 -4.42
C PHE A 382 -10.74 25.16 -5.06
N LEU A 383 -9.59 24.73 -5.61
CA LEU A 383 -8.63 25.61 -6.27
C LEU A 383 -9.27 26.32 -7.48
N LEU A 384 -9.95 25.58 -8.35
CA LEU A 384 -10.63 26.11 -9.54
C LEU A 384 -11.76 27.08 -9.16
N MET A 385 -12.59 26.75 -8.17
CA MET A 385 -13.67 27.63 -7.69
C MET A 385 -13.14 28.95 -7.13
N ASN A 386 -11.91 28.96 -6.60
CA ASN A 386 -11.25 30.15 -6.09
C ASN A 386 -10.32 30.80 -7.12
N GLY A 387 -10.45 30.47 -8.42
CA GLY A 387 -9.78 31.19 -9.50
C GLY A 387 -8.35 30.73 -9.81
N GLU A 388 -7.93 29.57 -9.30
CA GLU A 388 -6.70 28.92 -9.76
C GLU A 388 -6.84 28.45 -11.20
N LYS A 389 -5.76 28.54 -11.96
CA LYS A 389 -5.64 27.88 -13.27
C LYS A 389 -4.65 26.74 -13.08
N LEU A 390 -5.18 25.52 -13.07
CA LEU A 390 -4.38 24.29 -12.98
C LEU A 390 -3.81 23.95 -14.35
#